data_AF-A0A914G2X2-F1
#
_entry.id   AF-A0A914G2X2-F1
#
_cell.length_a   1.000
_cell.length_b   1.000
_cell.length_c   1.000
_cell.angle_alpha   90.00
_cell.angle_beta   90.00
_cell.angle_gamma   90.00
#
_symmetry.space_group_name_H-M   'P 1'
#
loop_
_entity.id
_entity.type
_entity.pdbx_description
1 polymer ?
#
loop_
_entity_poly.entity_id
_entity_poly.type
_entity_poly.pdbx_seq_one_letter_code
_entity_poly.pdbx_strand_id
1 'polypeptide(L)'
;MISNGRIADTLAEAGHDVTFLSVEGMIPTADFPTTKLAKVVILGRIPEEWLTKMKKYRSAAMNSAFEKPGIFDTSFDFIPLINGVSSLMELALVESEETIEKLKTEKFDAIFYEQLFPHGASFGYLLGIEIHFLINSCPIQGHITSLFGIPDATGWVPAVWRFGSFR
;
A
#
# COMPACT_ATOMS: atom_id res chain seq x y z
N MET A 1 -4.47 6.22 -0.44
CA MET A 1 -5.70 5.61 0.12
C MET A 1 -6.99 6.40 -0.13
N ILE A 2 -6.98 7.75 -0.23
CA ILE A 2 -8.22 8.50 -0.56
C ILE A 2 -8.78 8.08 -1.93
N SER A 3 -7.91 7.84 -2.91
CA SER A 3 -8.26 7.31 -4.24
C SER A 3 -9.03 6.00 -4.15
N ASN A 4 -8.47 4.99 -3.47
CA ASN A 4 -9.06 3.66 -3.38
C ASN A 4 -10.41 3.68 -2.63
N GLY A 5 -10.52 4.49 -1.57
CA GLY A 5 -11.76 4.66 -0.84
C GLY A 5 -12.89 5.23 -1.72
N ARG A 6 -12.57 6.24 -2.55
CA ARG A 6 -13.52 6.81 -3.51
C ARG A 6 -13.92 5.81 -4.61
N ILE A 7 -12.96 5.02 -5.12
CA ILE A 7 -13.26 3.96 -6.09
C ILE A 7 -14.23 2.95 -5.48
N ALA A 8 -13.98 2.52 -4.25
CA ALA A 8 -14.85 1.59 -3.54
C ALA A 8 -16.27 2.15 -3.35
N ASP A 9 -16.39 3.42 -2.94
CA ASP A 9 -17.69 4.09 -2.80
C ASP A 9 -18.42 4.19 -4.14
N THR A 10 -17.73 4.60 -5.21
CA THR A 10 -18.34 4.71 -6.55
C THR A 10 -18.84 3.36 -7.08
N LEU A 11 -18.09 2.28 -6.86
CA LEU A 11 -18.51 0.93 -7.25
C LEU A 11 -19.72 0.46 -6.42
N ALA A 12 -19.71 0.74 -5.11
CA ALA A 12 -20.83 0.41 -4.24
C ALA A 12 -22.10 1.20 -4.62
N GLU A 13 -21.98 2.49 -4.95
CA GLU A 13 -23.10 3.31 -5.46
C GLU A 13 -23.68 2.77 -6.76
N ALA A 14 -22.84 2.20 -7.62
CA ALA A 14 -23.27 1.55 -8.86
C ALA A 14 -23.92 0.17 -8.65
N GLY A 15 -24.00 -0.32 -7.40
CA GLY A 15 -24.65 -1.57 -7.05
C GLY A 15 -23.74 -2.80 -7.06
N HIS A 16 -22.42 -2.62 -7.13
CA HIS A 16 -21.47 -3.72 -6.98
C HIS A 16 -21.31 -4.10 -5.49
N ASP A 17 -21.05 -5.38 -5.22
CA ASP A 17 -20.63 -5.83 -3.89
C ASP A 17 -19.14 -5.55 -3.71
N VAL A 18 -18.80 -4.69 -2.75
CA VAL A 18 -17.45 -4.14 -2.60
C VAL A 18 -16.97 -4.33 -1.17
N THR A 19 -15.85 -5.04 -1.04
CA THR A 19 -15.08 -5.15 0.20
C THR A 19 -13.83 -4.26 0.11
N PHE A 20 -13.71 -3.30 1.01
CA PHE A 20 -12.50 -2.51 1.21
C PHE A 20 -11.61 -3.17 2.27
N LEU A 21 -10.53 -3.80 1.80
CA LEU A 21 -9.53 -4.41 2.67
C LEU A 21 -8.47 -3.37 3.09
N SER A 22 -8.44 -3.04 4.37
CA SER A 22 -7.42 -2.17 4.98
C SER A 22 -6.44 -3.03 5.77
N VAL A 23 -5.15 -2.91 5.50
CA VAL A 23 -4.09 -3.55 6.30
C VAL A 23 -3.39 -2.48 7.10
N GLU A 24 -3.47 -2.55 8.42
CA GLU A 24 -2.93 -1.50 9.26
C GLU A 24 -1.39 -1.62 9.38
N GLY A 25 -0.66 -0.67 8.80
CA GLY A 25 0.80 -0.61 8.90
C GLY A 25 1.40 0.77 9.17
N MET A 26 0.63 1.85 8.98
CA MET A 26 1.12 3.23 9.11
C MET A 26 0.21 4.11 9.96
N ILE A 27 -1.10 4.04 9.75
CA ILE A 27 -2.12 4.85 10.43
C ILE A 27 -3.30 3.92 10.74
N PRO A 28 -3.90 4.00 11.94
CA PRO A 28 -5.10 3.25 12.25
C PRO A 28 -6.24 3.63 11.31
N THR A 29 -7.01 2.65 10.86
CA THR A 29 -8.14 2.88 9.95
C THR A 29 -9.23 3.73 10.63
N ALA A 30 -9.35 3.63 11.96
CA ALA A 30 -10.30 4.42 12.77
C ALA A 30 -10.04 5.94 12.69
N ASP A 31 -8.76 6.35 12.56
CA ASP A 31 -8.39 7.77 12.46
C ASP A 31 -8.62 8.32 11.04
N PHE A 32 -8.83 7.43 10.07
CA PHE A 32 -8.93 7.78 8.66
C PHE A 32 -9.95 6.90 7.93
N PRO A 33 -11.26 7.14 8.11
CA PRO A 33 -12.29 6.40 7.39
C PRO A 33 -12.14 6.62 5.88
N THR A 34 -11.75 5.57 5.17
CA THR A 34 -11.40 5.63 3.75
C THR A 34 -12.62 5.56 2.83
N THR A 35 -13.60 4.73 3.17
CA THR A 35 -14.82 4.47 2.41
C THR A 35 -16.04 4.68 3.31
N LYS A 36 -17.17 5.04 2.72
CA LYS A 36 -18.44 5.30 3.42
C LYS A 36 -19.50 4.24 3.17
N LEU A 37 -19.42 3.57 2.03
CA LEU A 37 -20.47 2.67 1.53
C LEU A 37 -20.02 1.21 1.46
N ALA A 38 -18.74 0.97 1.12
CA ALA A 38 -18.23 -0.39 1.00
C ALA A 38 -18.06 -1.07 2.37
N LYS A 39 -18.16 -2.40 2.38
CA LYS A 39 -17.86 -3.23 3.56
C LYS A 39 -16.38 -3.09 3.90
N VAL A 40 -16.04 -2.70 5.12
CA VAL A 40 -14.64 -2.56 5.54
C VAL A 40 -14.17 -3.82 6.27
N VAL A 41 -13.07 -4.39 5.81
CA VAL A 41 -12.35 -5.46 6.53
C VAL A 41 -10.98 -4.91 6.89
N ILE A 42 -10.64 -4.98 8.18
CA ILE A 42 -9.37 -4.46 8.70
C ILE A 42 -8.52 -5.65 9.14
N LEU A 43 -7.27 -5.71 8.66
CA LEU A 43 -6.29 -6.72 9.06
C LEU A 43 -5.17 -6.08 9.87
N GLY A 44 -4.76 -6.81 10.90
CA GLY A 44 -3.66 -6.42 11.79
C GLY A 44 -4.04 -5.31 12.77
N ARG A 45 -3.05 -4.93 13.57
CA ARG A 45 -3.13 -3.84 14.52
C ARG A 45 -1.77 -3.18 14.62
N ILE A 46 -1.74 -1.86 14.63
CA ILE A 46 -0.48 -1.14 14.78
C ILE A 46 -0.10 -1.04 16.27
N PRO A 47 1.11 -1.49 16.66
CA PRO A 47 1.60 -1.30 18.02
C PRO A 47 1.74 0.18 18.38
N GLU A 48 1.50 0.55 19.64
CA GLU A 48 1.47 1.95 20.07
C GLU A 48 2.84 2.65 19.93
N GLU A 49 3.92 1.90 20.17
CA GLU A 49 5.28 2.35 19.93
C GLU A 49 5.53 2.69 18.45
N TRP A 50 4.92 1.93 17.54
CA TRP A 50 5.01 2.19 16.11
C TRP A 50 4.23 3.44 15.73
N LEU A 51 3.03 3.65 16.29
CA LEU A 51 2.25 4.88 16.08
C LEU A 51 3.04 6.13 16.48
N THR A 52 3.75 6.08 17.61
CA THR A 52 4.60 7.17 18.07
C THR A 52 5.75 7.44 17.11
N LYS A 53 6.41 6.37 16.63
CA LYS A 53 7.48 6.45 15.64
C LYS A 53 6.99 7.05 14.32
N MET A 54 5.82 6.62 13.84
CA MET A 54 5.18 7.09 12.61
C MET A 54 4.79 8.57 12.68
N LYS A 55 4.25 9.04 13.81
CA LYS A 55 3.96 10.46 14.03
C LYS A 55 5.22 11.33 13.93
N LYS A 56 6.35 10.86 14.51
CA LYS A 56 7.64 11.54 14.42
C LYS A 56 8.13 11.61 12.97
N TYR A 57 8.12 10.47 12.24
CA TYR A 57 8.54 10.43 10.84
C TYR A 57 7.69 11.36 9.95
N ARG A 58 6.36 11.33 10.11
CA ARG A 58 5.46 12.19 9.35
C ARG A 58 5.76 13.67 9.59
N SER A 59 5.98 14.04 10.85
CA SER A 59 6.30 15.43 11.22
C SER A 59 7.64 15.86 10.62
N ALA A 60 8.66 14.99 10.69
CA ALA A 60 9.96 15.25 10.07
C ALA A 60 9.85 15.41 8.55
N ALA A 61 9.15 14.50 7.87
CA ALA A 61 8.95 14.55 6.41
C ALA A 61 8.15 15.80 5.96
N MET A 62 7.17 16.25 6.75
CA MET A 62 6.44 17.48 6.47
C MET A 62 7.33 18.73 6.64
N ASN A 63 8.16 18.75 7.68
CA ASN A 63 9.07 19.87 7.93
C ASN A 63 10.18 19.96 6.89
N SER A 64 10.65 18.83 6.35
CA SER A 64 11.68 18.76 5.33
C SER A 64 11.15 18.71 3.89
N ALA A 65 9.84 18.81 3.67
CA ALA A 65 9.21 18.64 2.36
C ALA A 65 9.71 19.63 1.29
N PHE A 66 10.17 20.81 1.71
CA PHE A 66 10.75 21.85 0.84
C PHE A 66 12.27 21.98 0.98
N GLU A 67 12.88 21.18 1.84
CA GLU A 67 14.32 21.10 1.97
C GLU A 67 14.90 20.28 0.82
N LYS A 68 16.17 20.49 0.48
CA LYS A 68 16.91 19.71 -0.52
C LYS A 68 17.93 18.81 0.18
N PRO A 69 17.49 17.79 0.95
CA PRO A 69 18.41 16.87 1.58
C PRO A 69 19.26 16.15 0.51
N GLY A 70 20.47 15.75 0.90
CA GLY A 70 21.29 14.89 0.06
C GLY A 70 20.56 13.57 -0.23
N ILE A 71 20.85 12.96 -1.38
CA ILE A 71 20.21 11.69 -1.75
C ILE A 71 20.48 10.58 -0.73
N PHE A 72 21.68 10.59 -0.13
CA PHE A 72 22.05 9.64 0.93
C PHE A 72 21.29 9.89 2.23
N ASP A 73 21.17 11.15 2.66
CA ASP A 73 20.42 11.51 3.87
C ASP A 73 18.95 11.08 3.76
N THR A 74 18.37 11.20 2.56
CA THR A 74 16.97 10.83 2.30
C THR A 74 16.78 9.31 2.26
N SER A 75 17.69 8.55 1.65
CA SER A 75 17.53 7.10 1.49
C SER A 75 17.73 6.32 2.79
N PHE A 76 18.66 6.72 3.66
CA PHE A 76 18.93 6.00 4.91
C PHE A 76 17.80 6.11 5.94
N ASP A 77 17.03 7.21 5.93
CA ASP A 77 15.91 7.40 6.85
C ASP A 77 14.62 6.66 6.42
N PHE A 78 14.42 6.46 5.11
CA PHE A 78 13.21 5.82 4.59
C PHE A 78 13.28 4.28 4.58
N ILE A 79 14.46 3.67 4.42
CA ILE A 79 14.59 2.20 4.36
C ILE A 79 14.05 1.53 5.65
N PRO A 80 14.43 1.95 6.87
CA PRO A 80 13.90 1.35 8.10
C PRO A 80 12.39 1.53 8.25
N LEU A 81 11.84 2.61 7.69
CA LEU A 81 10.40 2.86 7.69
C LEU A 81 9.68 1.87 6.78
N ILE A 82 10.11 1.75 5.52
CA ILE A 82 9.51 0.83 4.55
C ILE A 82 9.58 -0.61 5.08
N ASN A 83 10.74 -1.04 5.57
CA ASN A 83 10.91 -2.39 6.12
C ASN A 83 9.98 -2.64 7.31
N GLY A 84 9.85 -1.69 8.23
CA GLY A 84 8.96 -1.89 9.38
C GLY A 84 7.48 -1.88 9.02
N VAL A 85 7.06 -1.07 8.04
CA VAL A 85 5.69 -1.14 7.51
C VAL A 85 5.44 -2.50 6.86
N SER A 86 6.37 -2.99 6.02
CA SER A 86 6.25 -4.32 5.41
C SER A 86 6.16 -5.42 6.45
N SER A 87 7.00 -5.42 7.49
CA SER A 87 6.94 -6.43 8.56
C SER A 87 5.62 -6.42 9.33
N LEU A 88 5.01 -5.24 9.56
CA LEU A 88 3.68 -5.17 10.18
C LEU A 88 2.59 -5.72 9.27
N MET A 89 2.67 -5.46 7.96
CA MET A 89 1.72 -5.99 7.00
C MET A 89 1.85 -7.51 6.84
N GLU A 90 3.07 -8.04 6.87
CA GLU A 90 3.34 -9.48 6.90
C GLU A 90 2.80 -10.13 8.18
N LEU A 91 3.00 -9.51 9.34
CA LEU A 91 2.42 -9.99 10.59
C LEU A 91 0.89 -10.00 10.53
N ALA A 92 0.30 -8.93 10.01
CA ALA A 92 -1.15 -8.82 9.82
C ALA A 92 -1.70 -9.95 8.95
N LEU A 93 -0.97 -10.36 7.90
CA LEU A 93 -1.32 -11.51 7.06
C LEU A 93 -1.30 -12.82 7.85
N VAL A 94 -0.22 -13.07 8.61
CA VAL A 94 -0.05 -14.30 9.39
C VAL A 94 -1.12 -14.40 10.48
N GLU A 95 -1.41 -13.31 11.19
CA GLU A 95 -2.39 -13.29 12.27
C GLU A 95 -3.84 -13.35 11.79
N SER A 96 -4.09 -13.07 10.51
CA SER A 96 -5.44 -12.97 9.93
C SER A 96 -5.84 -14.16 9.06
N GLU A 97 -5.21 -15.33 9.23
CA GLU A 97 -5.45 -16.52 8.42
C GLU A 97 -6.95 -16.88 8.31
N GLU A 98 -7.68 -16.89 9.43
CA GLU A 98 -9.13 -17.17 9.43
C GLU A 98 -9.92 -16.16 8.59
N THR A 99 -9.51 -14.89 8.62
CA THR A 99 -10.16 -13.83 7.83
C THR A 99 -9.86 -13.98 6.35
N ILE A 100 -8.63 -14.36 6.01
CA ILE A 100 -8.23 -14.64 4.62
C ILE A 100 -9.03 -15.82 4.07
N GLU A 101 -9.19 -16.90 4.85
CA GLU A 101 -10.01 -18.05 4.44
C GLU A 101 -11.48 -17.66 4.21
N LYS A 102 -12.05 -16.79 5.06
CA LYS A 102 -13.40 -16.23 4.82
C LYS A 102 -13.45 -15.43 3.51
N LEU A 103 -12.47 -14.56 3.27
CA LEU A 103 -12.40 -13.76 2.04
C LEU A 103 -12.28 -14.62 0.78
N LYS A 104 -11.60 -15.77 0.84
CA LYS A 104 -11.55 -16.73 -0.29
C LYS A 104 -12.94 -17.26 -0.66
N THR A 105 -13.84 -17.37 0.31
CA THR A 105 -15.22 -17.85 0.03
C THR A 105 -16.09 -16.82 -0.69
N GLU A 106 -15.72 -15.54 -0.64
CA GLU A 106 -16.49 -14.45 -1.28
C GLU A 106 -16.32 -14.42 -2.81
N LYS A 107 -15.26 -15.04 -3.36
CA LYS A 107 -15.01 -15.17 -4.82
C LYS A 107 -15.05 -13.84 -5.59
N PHE A 108 -14.18 -12.91 -5.21
CA PHE A 108 -14.07 -11.61 -5.88
C PHE A 108 -13.67 -11.71 -7.36
N ASP A 109 -14.32 -10.91 -8.21
CA ASP A 109 -14.02 -10.87 -9.65
C ASP A 109 -12.79 -10.01 -9.99
N ALA A 110 -12.52 -8.97 -9.20
CA ALA A 110 -11.44 -8.02 -9.46
C ALA A 110 -10.87 -7.41 -8.17
N ILE A 111 -9.62 -6.94 -8.24
CA ILE A 111 -8.93 -6.26 -7.14
C ILE A 111 -8.35 -4.92 -7.60
N PHE A 112 -8.47 -3.91 -6.74
CA PHE A 112 -7.88 -2.59 -6.91
C PHE A 112 -6.83 -2.36 -5.82
N TYR A 113 -5.61 -1.98 -6.19
CA TYR A 113 -4.53 -1.77 -5.22
C TYR A 113 -3.53 -0.70 -5.65
N GLU A 114 -2.73 -0.20 -4.70
CA GLU A 114 -1.76 0.89 -4.90
C GLU A 114 -0.34 0.36 -5.14
N GLN A 115 0.49 1.09 -5.91
CA GLN A 115 1.87 0.70 -6.21
C GLN A 115 2.87 0.78 -5.05
N LEU A 116 2.67 1.66 -4.06
CA LEU A 116 3.69 1.96 -3.05
C LEU A 116 4.03 0.76 -2.16
N PHE A 117 3.05 -0.11 -1.97
CA PHE A 117 3.17 -1.34 -1.20
C PHE A 117 2.49 -2.45 -2.02
N PRO A 118 3.24 -3.26 -2.78
CA PRO A 118 2.67 -4.21 -3.75
C PRO A 118 1.92 -5.39 -3.10
N HIS A 119 1.65 -5.36 -1.79
CA HIS A 119 0.88 -6.36 -1.06
C HIS A 119 -0.51 -6.60 -1.65
N GLY A 120 -1.13 -5.60 -2.27
CA GLY A 120 -2.42 -5.78 -2.93
C GLY A 120 -2.38 -6.83 -4.06
N ALA A 121 -1.28 -6.91 -4.81
CA ALA A 121 -1.08 -7.96 -5.80
C ALA A 121 -0.95 -9.34 -5.13
N SER A 122 -0.24 -9.41 -4.00
CA SER A 122 -0.13 -10.64 -3.20
C SER A 122 -1.50 -11.12 -2.70
N PHE A 123 -2.37 -10.21 -2.24
CA PHE A 123 -3.75 -10.56 -1.88
C PHE A 123 -4.55 -11.06 -3.07
N GLY A 124 -4.43 -10.41 -4.23
CA GLY A 124 -5.09 -10.89 -5.45
C GLY A 124 -4.67 -12.32 -5.80
N TYR A 125 -3.38 -12.63 -5.72
CA TYR A 125 -2.88 -14.00 -5.91
C TYR A 125 -3.42 -14.98 -4.86
N LEU A 126 -3.36 -14.63 -3.57
CA LEU A 126 -3.83 -15.49 -2.47
C LEU A 126 -5.34 -15.78 -2.52
N LEU A 127 -6.14 -14.82 -2.99
CA LEU A 127 -7.59 -14.93 -3.11
C LEU A 127 -8.03 -15.53 -4.45
N GLY A 128 -7.09 -15.81 -5.37
CA GLY A 128 -7.40 -16.37 -6.68
C GLY A 128 -8.08 -15.38 -7.64
N ILE A 129 -7.82 -14.08 -7.48
CA ILE A 129 -8.40 -13.01 -8.30
C ILE A 129 -7.51 -12.80 -9.53
N GLU A 130 -8.09 -12.92 -10.73
CA GLU A 130 -7.35 -12.79 -11.99
C GLU A 130 -7.30 -11.35 -12.53
N ILE A 131 -8.30 -10.52 -12.22
CA ILE A 131 -8.38 -9.14 -12.74
C ILE A 131 -7.78 -8.17 -11.74
N HIS A 132 -6.67 -7.53 -12.11
CA HIS A 132 -5.90 -6.62 -11.27
C HIS A 132 -5.88 -5.20 -11.83
N PHE A 133 -6.32 -4.24 -11.01
CA PHE A 133 -6.25 -2.81 -11.31
C PHE A 133 -5.22 -2.13 -10.42
N LEU A 134 -4.08 -1.76 -11.01
CA LEU A 134 -3.05 -0.96 -10.35
C LEU A 134 -3.47 0.52 -10.37
N ILE A 135 -3.71 1.07 -9.18
CA ILE A 135 -4.00 2.48 -8.96
C ILE A 135 -2.72 3.19 -8.56
N ASN A 136 -2.42 4.29 -9.25
CA ASN A 136 -1.22 5.08 -9.03
C ASN A 136 -1.58 6.50 -8.59
N SER A 137 -1.26 6.82 -7.35
CA SER A 137 -1.35 8.18 -6.79
C SER A 137 -0.11 9.04 -7.04
N CYS A 138 1.01 8.40 -7.37
CA CYS A 138 2.28 9.03 -7.73
C CYS A 138 2.82 8.43 -9.05
N PRO A 139 3.88 9.00 -9.65
CA PRO A 139 4.57 8.35 -10.77
C PRO A 139 4.99 6.92 -10.40
N ILE A 140 4.94 6.00 -11.37
CA ILE A 140 5.36 4.62 -11.15
C ILE A 140 6.86 4.56 -10.88
N GLN A 141 7.26 3.85 -9.82
CA GLN A 141 8.68 3.70 -9.49
C GLN A 141 9.33 2.67 -10.43
N GLY A 142 10.52 2.96 -10.96
CA GLY A 142 11.16 2.10 -11.98
C GLY A 142 11.51 0.68 -11.52
N HIS A 143 11.57 0.40 -10.21
CA HIS A 143 11.69 -0.99 -9.73
C HIS A 143 10.33 -1.71 -9.68
N ILE A 144 9.25 -0.96 -9.48
CA ILE A 144 7.87 -1.48 -9.47
C ILE A 144 7.43 -1.88 -10.89
N THR A 145 7.82 -1.13 -11.92
CA THR A 145 7.57 -1.50 -13.33
C THR A 145 8.17 -2.87 -13.66
N SER A 146 9.41 -3.12 -13.23
CA SER A 146 10.07 -4.41 -13.41
C SER A 146 9.36 -5.55 -12.66
N LEU A 147 8.87 -5.30 -11.43
CA LEU A 147 8.17 -6.33 -10.64
C LEU A 147 6.83 -6.72 -11.25
N PHE A 148 6.10 -5.75 -11.82
CA PHE A 148 4.80 -5.99 -12.45
C PHE A 148 4.88 -6.31 -13.95
N GLY A 149 6.07 -6.35 -14.54
CA GLY A 149 6.26 -6.57 -15.98
C GLY A 149 5.68 -5.46 -16.86
N ILE A 150 5.52 -4.25 -16.32
CA ILE A 150 5.00 -3.09 -17.04
C ILE A 150 6.13 -2.52 -17.91
N PRO A 151 5.93 -2.32 -19.23
CA PRO A 151 6.93 -1.70 -20.09
C PRO A 151 7.32 -0.31 -19.58
N ASP A 152 8.59 -0.14 -19.23
CA ASP A 152 9.10 1.14 -18.74
C ASP A 152 9.55 2.03 -19.90
N ALA A 153 9.10 3.28 -19.89
CA ALA A 153 9.57 4.28 -20.85
C ALA A 153 10.95 4.75 -20.37
N THR A 154 11.99 4.31 -21.07
CA THR A 154 13.41 4.65 -20.78
C THR A 154 13.71 6.16 -20.68
N GLY A 155 12.77 7.02 -21.08
CA GLY A 155 12.86 8.48 -20.99
C GLY A 155 12.30 9.12 -19.71
N TRP A 156 11.76 8.38 -18.73
CA TRP A 156 11.11 9.00 -17.56
C TRP A 156 11.47 8.38 -16.20
N VAL A 157 11.48 9.25 -15.17
CA VAL A 157 11.74 9.11 -13.72
C VAL A 157 13.21 9.07 -13.26
N PRO A 158 13.69 10.06 -12.48
CA PRO A 158 14.98 9.97 -11.81
C PRO A 158 14.94 8.80 -10.82
N ALA A 159 15.89 7.90 -10.96
CA ALA A 159 16.03 6.68 -10.20
C ALA A 159 16.53 6.95 -8.77
N VAL A 160 15.78 7.70 -7.97
CA VAL A 160 16.16 7.97 -6.56
C VAL A 160 16.18 6.67 -5.73
N TRP A 161 15.60 5.58 -6.25
CA TRP A 161 15.55 4.26 -5.62
C TRP A 161 16.40 3.17 -6.29
N ARG A 162 17.19 3.48 -7.33
CA ARG A 162 18.06 2.49 -7.97
C ARG A 162 19.44 2.52 -7.32
N PHE A 163 19.50 2.15 -6.04
CA PHE A 163 20.76 1.81 -5.40
C PHE A 163 21.13 0.38 -5.76
N GLY A 164 22.20 0.22 -6.54
CA GLY A 164 22.95 -1.03 -6.65
C GLY A 164 22.43 -2.04 -7.69
N SER A 165 22.54 -1.71 -8.97
CA SER A 165 22.86 -2.74 -9.97
C SER A 165 23.93 -2.20 -10.92
N PHE A 166 25.16 -2.17 -10.43
CA PHE A 166 26.32 -2.22 -11.32
C PHE A 166 26.62 -3.70 -11.57
N ARG A 167 26.62 -4.04 -12.86
CA ARG A 167 27.23 -5.19 -13.55
C ARG A 167 27.71 -6.37 -12.69
#